data_AF-A0A4Y4DC37-F1
#
_entry.id   AF-A0A4Y4DC37-F1
#
_cell.length_a   1.000
_cell.length_b   1.000
_cell.length_c   1.000
_cell.angle_alpha   90.00
_cell.angle_beta   90.00
_cell.angle_gamma   90.00
#
_symmetry.space_group_name_H-M   'P 1'
#
loop_
_entity.id
_entity.type
_entity.pdbx_description
1 polymer ?
#
loop_
_entity_poly.entity_id
_entity_poly.type
_entity_poly.pdbx_seq_one_letter_code
_entity_poly.pdbx_strand_id
1 'polypeptide(L)'
;MGRLPEPVSRTFAWVLGAGTRPFHLINYPSDRGSARVVHGPRLIRWFDRTIDVLQGQLEAEPEDVMGRGMHMPVCWAPYFRHRLRLAEIYHDGTQHYDHHRQQLTLGQAS
;
A
#
# COMPACT_ATOMS: atom_id res chain seq x y z
N MET A 1 8.14 -11.14 -6.71
CA MET A 1 9.10 -11.41 -5.63
C MET A 1 9.05 -12.82 -5.04
N GLY A 2 7.99 -13.63 -5.19
CA GLY A 2 8.02 -15.04 -4.73
C GLY A 2 8.78 -16.03 -5.62
N ARG A 3 9.65 -15.56 -6.52
CA ARG A 3 10.60 -16.37 -7.30
C ARG A 3 12.04 -16.21 -6.80
N LEU A 4 12.30 -15.25 -5.92
CA LEU A 4 13.63 -14.98 -5.39
C LEU A 4 13.89 -15.86 -4.17
N PRO A 5 15.15 -16.27 -3.94
CA PRO A 5 15.53 -17.02 -2.74
C PRO A 5 15.12 -16.28 -1.47
N GLU A 6 14.75 -17.03 -0.43
CA GLU A 6 14.28 -16.47 0.83
C GLU A 6 15.21 -15.41 1.46
N PRO A 7 16.56 -15.55 1.42
CA PRO A 7 17.46 -14.52 1.90
C PRO A 7 17.24 -13.16 1.23
N VAL A 8 16.99 -13.13 -0.09
CA VAL A 8 16.76 -11.89 -0.85
C VAL A 8 15.49 -11.21 -0.37
N SER A 9 14.41 -11.97 -0.18
CA SER A 9 13.16 -11.42 0.33
C SER A 9 13.30 -10.87 1.76
N ARG A 10 14.09 -11.52 2.62
CA ARG A 10 14.37 -11.02 3.98
C ARG A 10 15.23 -9.77 3.98
N THR A 11 16.27 -9.72 3.14
CA THR A 11 17.10 -8.52 2.98
C THR A 11 16.26 -7.36 2.46
N PHE A 12 15.37 -7.60 1.49
CA PHE A 12 14.41 -6.59 1.04
C PHE A 12 13.57 -6.03 2.19
N ALA A 13 12.96 -6.90 2.99
CA ALA A 13 12.14 -6.49 4.12
C ALA A 13 12.94 -5.69 5.17
N TRP A 14 14.18 -6.10 5.42
CA TRP A 14 15.07 -5.42 6.36
C TRP A 14 15.49 -4.04 5.86
N VAL A 15 15.92 -3.91 4.60
CA VAL A 15 16.28 -2.62 3.98
C VAL A 15 15.08 -1.67 4.00
N LEU A 16 13.91 -2.17 3.59
CA LEU A 16 12.67 -1.40 3.61
C LEU A 16 12.33 -0.95 5.05
N GLY A 17 12.42 -1.86 6.02
CA GLY A 17 12.25 -1.56 7.44
C GLY A 17 13.22 -0.51 7.97
N ALA A 18 14.50 -0.57 7.60
CA ALA A 18 15.50 0.44 7.97
C ALA A 18 15.18 1.83 7.37
N GLY A 19 14.57 1.86 6.19
CA GLY A 19 14.10 3.08 5.51
C GLY A 19 12.86 3.74 6.12
N THR A 20 12.22 3.14 7.13
CA THR A 20 10.95 3.66 7.69
C THR A 20 11.09 5.08 8.25
N ARG A 21 12.13 5.34 9.04
CA ARG A 21 12.36 6.67 9.63
C ARG A 21 12.59 7.76 8.58
N PRO A 22 13.53 7.61 7.63
CA PRO A 22 13.71 8.63 6.59
C PRO A 22 12.46 8.77 5.71
N PHE A 23 11.73 7.69 5.45
CA PHE A 23 10.45 7.74 4.74
C PHE A 23 9.44 8.65 5.45
N HIS A 24 9.24 8.50 6.77
CA HIS A 24 8.29 9.35 7.51
C HIS A 24 8.62 10.84 7.45
N LEU A 25 9.92 11.20 7.45
CA LEU A 25 10.36 12.59 7.34
C LEU A 25 9.97 13.23 6.02
N ILE A 26 9.88 12.44 4.94
CA ILE A 26 9.54 12.90 3.60
C ILE A 26 8.03 12.78 3.35
N ASN A 27 7.42 11.67 3.80
CA ASN A 27 6.03 11.33 3.50
C ASN A 27 5.05 12.39 4.02
N TYR A 28 5.20 12.82 5.29
CA TYR A 28 4.29 13.83 5.84
C TYR A 28 4.33 15.18 5.10
N PRO A 29 5.50 15.81 4.86
CA PRO A 29 5.54 17.06 4.12
C PRO A 29 5.12 16.89 2.65
N SER A 30 5.46 15.77 1.99
CA SER A 30 5.01 15.51 0.62
C SER A 30 3.50 15.39 0.53
N ASP A 31 2.87 14.68 1.46
CA ASP A 31 1.42 14.48 1.47
C ASP A 31 0.69 15.80 1.70
N ARG A 32 1.15 16.59 2.67
CA ARG A 32 0.62 17.95 2.89
C ARG A 32 0.83 18.88 1.71
N GLY A 33 1.95 18.75 0.99
CA GLY A 33 2.22 19.51 -0.23
C GLY A 33 1.27 19.11 -1.36
N SER A 34 1.17 17.81 -1.61
CA SER A 34 0.34 17.23 -2.68
C SER A 34 -1.14 17.53 -2.50
N ALA A 35 -1.65 17.53 -1.26
CA ALA A 35 -3.04 17.87 -0.94
C ALA A 35 -3.44 19.29 -1.38
N ARG A 36 -2.48 20.20 -1.57
CA ARG A 36 -2.73 21.56 -2.11
C ARG A 36 -2.83 21.62 -3.63
N VAL A 37 -2.43 20.56 -4.32
CA VAL A 37 -2.33 20.50 -5.79
C VAL A 37 -3.26 19.42 -6.37
N VAL A 38 -3.50 18.36 -5.59
CA VAL A 38 -4.31 17.19 -5.93
C VAL A 38 -5.48 17.13 -4.96
N HIS A 39 -6.55 17.86 -5.30
CA HIS A 39 -7.79 17.90 -4.53
C HIS A 39 -9.00 17.97 -5.46
N GLY A 40 -10.20 17.75 -4.91
CA GLY A 40 -11.46 17.84 -5.65
C GLY A 40 -11.51 16.91 -6.87
N PRO A 41 -12.01 17.37 -8.04
CA PRO A 41 -12.17 16.52 -9.22
C PRO A 41 -10.86 15.87 -9.71
N ARG A 42 -9.71 16.51 -9.47
CA ARG A 42 -8.40 15.96 -9.87
C ARG A 42 -8.05 14.71 -9.06
N LEU A 43 -8.29 14.76 -7.75
CA LEU A 43 -8.06 13.63 -6.86
C LEU A 43 -8.92 12.44 -7.26
N ILE A 44 -10.20 12.66 -7.56
CA ILE A 44 -11.13 11.59 -7.99
C ILE A 44 -10.65 10.93 -9.28
N ARG A 45 -10.26 11.70 -10.30
CA ARG A 45 -9.71 11.11 -11.55
C ARG A 45 -8.45 10.29 -11.34
N TRP A 46 -7.57 10.73 -10.43
CA TRP A 46 -6.34 9.99 -10.11
C TRP A 46 -6.66 8.71 -9.35
N PHE A 47 -7.64 8.76 -8.45
CA PHE A 47 -8.15 7.60 -7.75
C PHE A 47 -8.76 6.58 -8.71
N ASP A 48 -9.70 7.00 -9.58
CA ASP A 48 -10.35 6.12 -10.56
C ASP A 48 -9.31 5.46 -11.48
N ARG A 49 -8.37 6.24 -12.02
CA ARG A 49 -7.28 5.70 -12.83
C ARG A 49 -6.43 4.67 -12.07
N THR A 50 -6.20 4.88 -10.77
CA THR A 50 -5.43 3.94 -9.96
C THR A 50 -6.21 2.64 -9.76
N ILE A 51 -7.53 2.73 -9.51
CA ILE A 51 -8.41 1.57 -9.41
C ILE A 51 -8.44 0.80 -10.74
N ASP A 52 -8.60 1.47 -11.88
CA ASP A 52 -8.59 0.84 -13.21
C ASP A 52 -7.30 0.05 -13.45
N VAL A 53 -6.13 0.64 -13.10
CA VAL A 53 -4.83 -0.03 -13.23
C VAL A 53 -4.75 -1.25 -12.32
N LEU A 54 -5.17 -1.12 -11.06
CA LEU A 54 -5.12 -2.22 -10.10
C LEU A 54 -6.08 -3.37 -10.51
N GLN A 55 -7.26 -3.04 -11.00
CA GLN A 55 -8.23 -4.03 -11.52
C GLN A 55 -7.67 -4.74 -12.75
N GLY A 56 -7.13 -3.99 -13.72
CA GLY A 56 -6.50 -4.58 -14.90
C GLY A 56 -5.31 -5.49 -14.56
N GLN A 57 -4.51 -5.12 -13.55
CA GLN A 57 -3.44 -5.98 -13.03
C GLN A 57 -3.99 -7.23 -12.36
N LEU A 58 -5.03 -7.11 -11.54
CA LEU A 58 -5.68 -8.23 -10.85
C LEU A 58 -6.27 -9.25 -11.85
N GLU A 59 -6.93 -8.76 -12.91
CA GLU A 59 -7.51 -9.59 -13.97
C GLU A 59 -6.45 -10.33 -14.81
N ALA A 60 -5.28 -9.71 -15.00
CA ALA A 60 -4.21 -10.27 -15.80
C ALA A 60 -3.26 -11.21 -15.02
N GLU A 61 -3.25 -11.12 -13.69
CA GLU A 61 -2.29 -11.85 -12.87
C GLU A 61 -2.73 -13.33 -12.65
N PRO A 62 -1.87 -14.31 -12.96
CA PRO A 62 -2.19 -15.72 -12.71
C PRO A 62 -2.35 -16.05 -11.23
N GLU A 63 -3.23 -17.01 -10.91
CA GLU A 63 -3.51 -17.47 -9.54
C GLU A 63 -2.25 -17.95 -8.80
N ASP A 64 -1.33 -18.63 -9.50
CA ASP A 64 -0.07 -19.09 -8.90
C ASP A 64 0.82 -17.91 -8.48
N VAL A 65 0.75 -16.78 -9.17
CA VAL A 65 1.46 -15.56 -8.80
C VAL A 65 0.77 -14.88 -7.62
N MET A 66 -0.56 -14.84 -7.59
CA MET A 66 -1.33 -14.30 -6.47
C MET A 66 -1.05 -15.03 -5.16
N GLY A 67 -0.82 -16.34 -5.23
CA GLY A 67 -0.40 -17.17 -4.08
C GLY A 67 1.04 -16.97 -3.61
N ARG A 68 1.90 -16.25 -4.35
CA ARG A 68 3.32 -16.10 -4.00
C ARG A 68 3.53 -15.18 -2.80
N GLY A 69 4.22 -15.71 -1.79
CA GLY A 69 4.60 -14.98 -0.58
C GLY A 69 5.90 -14.17 -0.69
N MET A 70 5.98 -13.09 0.08
CA MET A 70 7.16 -12.24 0.26
C MET A 70 7.22 -11.71 1.71
N HIS A 71 8.43 -11.53 2.24
CA HIS A 71 8.63 -10.87 3.53
C HIS A 71 8.40 -9.37 3.44
N MET A 72 7.56 -8.84 4.33
CA MET A 72 7.28 -7.41 4.49
C MET A 72 7.65 -6.92 5.90
N PRO A 73 8.14 -5.68 6.05
CA PRO A 73 8.35 -5.07 7.35
C PRO A 73 7.00 -4.68 7.97
N VAL A 74 6.69 -5.24 9.14
CA VAL A 74 5.42 -5.00 9.85
C VAL A 74 5.18 -3.55 10.27
N CYS A 75 6.22 -2.71 10.29
CA CYS A 75 6.11 -1.29 10.63
C CYS A 75 5.60 -0.41 9.48
N TRP A 76 5.43 -0.94 8.27
CA TRP A 76 5.06 -0.15 7.10
C TRP A 76 3.55 0.02 6.90
N ALA A 77 2.73 -0.93 7.36
CA ALA A 77 1.28 -0.82 7.30
C ALA A 77 0.61 -1.58 8.44
N PRO A 78 -0.58 -1.16 8.90
CA PRO A 78 -1.23 -1.71 10.09
C PRO A 78 -1.49 -3.22 10.02
N TYR A 79 -1.78 -3.77 8.83
CA TYR A 79 -2.13 -5.18 8.66
C TYR A 79 -1.00 -6.02 8.06
N PHE A 80 0.21 -5.45 7.94
CA PHE A 80 1.36 -6.18 7.46
C PHE A 80 1.80 -7.26 8.45
N ARG A 81 2.08 -8.45 7.90
CA ARG A 81 2.69 -9.57 8.59
C ARG A 81 4.09 -9.79 8.05
N HIS A 82 4.92 -10.50 8.80
CA HIS A 82 6.29 -10.82 8.39
C HIS A 82 6.40 -11.52 7.04
N ARG A 83 5.33 -12.18 6.58
CA ARG A 83 5.19 -12.73 5.24
C ARG A 83 3.76 -12.50 4.76
N LEU A 84 3.62 -12.01 3.54
CA LEU A 84 2.34 -11.77 2.87
C LEU A 84 2.37 -12.34 1.46
N ARG A 85 1.26 -12.93 1.02
CA ARG A 85 1.00 -13.25 -0.38
C ARG A 85 0.64 -11.99 -1.16
N LEU A 86 0.82 -12.01 -2.48
CA LEU A 86 0.42 -10.89 -3.32
C LEU A 86 -1.07 -10.55 -3.16
N ALA A 87 -1.94 -11.55 -3.10
CA ALA A 87 -3.36 -11.34 -2.82
C ALA A 87 -3.63 -10.64 -1.47
N GLU A 88 -2.82 -10.93 -0.45
CA GLU A 88 -2.95 -10.29 0.87
C GLU A 88 -2.47 -8.83 0.85
N ILE A 89 -1.51 -8.48 -0.03
CA ILE A 89 -1.08 -7.09 -0.25
C ILE A 89 -2.19 -6.29 -0.95
N TYR A 90 -2.83 -6.87 -1.97
CA TYR A 90 -4.01 -6.23 -2.60
C TYR A 90 -5.13 -6.02 -1.58
N HIS A 91 -5.39 -7.01 -0.73
CA HIS A 91 -6.41 -6.90 0.31
C HIS A 91 -6.06 -5.84 1.36
N ASP A 92 -4.79 -5.72 1.78
CA ASP A 92 -4.35 -4.66 2.70
C ASP A 92 -4.71 -3.26 2.14
N GLY A 93 -4.57 -3.04 0.83
CA GLY A 93 -4.99 -1.79 0.18
C GLY A 93 -6.47 -1.43 0.42
N THR A 94 -7.36 -2.43 0.38
CA THR A 94 -8.80 -2.21 0.69
C THR A 94 -9.03 -1.91 2.18
N GLN A 95 -8.37 -2.65 3.08
CA GLN A 95 -8.47 -2.43 4.51
C GLN A 95 -7.92 -1.05 4.92
N HIS A 96 -6.84 -0.62 4.27
CA HIS A 96 -6.21 0.67 4.47
C HIS A 96 -7.13 1.82 4.03
N TYR A 97 -7.79 1.68 2.87
CA TYR A 97 -8.78 2.64 2.41
C TYR A 97 -9.94 2.77 3.41
N ASP A 98 -10.52 1.64 3.84
CA ASP A 98 -11.64 1.66 4.78
C ASP A 98 -11.26 2.30 6.12
N HIS A 99 -10.04 2.02 6.61
CA HIS A 99 -9.51 2.64 7.81
C HIS A 99 -9.44 4.17 7.70
N HIS A 100 -8.88 4.71 6.60
CA HIS A 100 -8.82 6.15 6.39
C HIS A 100 -10.18 6.77 6.12
N ARG A 101 -11.06 6.08 5.39
CA ARG A 101 -12.44 6.52 5.17
C ARG A 101 -13.14 6.71 6.51
N GLN A 102 -12.99 5.78 7.45
CA GLN A 102 -13.52 5.92 8.80
C GLN A 102 -12.92 7.14 9.50
N GLN A 103 -11.58 7.29 9.55
CA GLN A 103 -10.92 8.44 10.17
C GLN A 103 -11.42 9.80 9.63
N LEU A 104 -11.63 9.90 8.32
CA LEU A 104 -12.06 11.13 7.66
C LEU A 104 -13.58 11.39 7.79
N THR A 105 -14.38 10.35 7.95
CA THR A 105 -15.84 10.48 8.12
C THR A 105 -16.21 10.81 9.57
N LEU A 106 -15.38 10.42 10.55
CA LEU A 106 -15.61 10.65 11.99
C LEU A 106 -15.50 12.13 12.43
N GLY A 107 -15.06 13.03 11.54
CA GLY A 107 -15.08 14.49 11.76
C GLY A 107 -16.38 15.20 11.36
N GLN A 108 -17.40 14.47 10.89
CA GLN A 108 -18.73 15.01 10.56
C GLN A 108 -19.80 14.56 11.57
N ALA A 109 -19.46 14.57 12.86
CA ALA A 109 -20.48 14.60 13.91
C ALA A 109 -20.96 16.05 14.04
N SER A 110 -22.28 16.22 13.85
CA SER A 110 -23.09 17.46 13.89
C SER A 110 -22.63 18.54 14.86
#